data_AF-A0A3S0FLF4-F1
#
_entry.id   AF-A0A3S0FLF4-F1
#
_cell.length_a   1.000
_cell.length_b   1.000
_cell.length_c   1.000
_cell.angle_alpha   90.00
_cell.angle_beta   90.00
_cell.angle_gamma   90.00
#
_symmetry.space_group_name_H-M   'P 1'
#
loop_
_entity.id
_entity.type
_entity.pdbx_description
1 polymer ?
#
loop_
_entity_poly.entity_id
_entity_poly.type
_entity_poly.pdbx_seq_one_letter_code
_entity_poly.pdbx_strand_id
1 'polypeptide(L)'
;MKNRPVPVLIVAAIFIIAGCTGIIYHAGDFFDPHYQLPELIWVMLLRIAAIVCGVLLILGINWARWLAIAWLLYHIVISTFHSASEVITHTIFLIIVTVLLYLPVSNIYFKAKK
;
A
#
# COMPACT_ATOMS: atom_id res chain seq x y z
N MET A 1 -9.25 -18.52 8.72
CA MET A 1 -10.10 -17.32 8.89
C MET A 1 -10.49 -17.01 10.35
N LYS A 2 -10.16 -17.84 11.35
CA LYS A 2 -10.69 -17.64 12.73
C LYS A 2 -9.95 -16.59 13.61
N ASN A 3 -8.77 -16.10 13.21
CA ASN A 3 -7.93 -15.22 14.06
C ASN A 3 -7.40 -13.94 13.36
N ARG A 4 -7.88 -13.59 12.15
CA ARG A 4 -7.42 -12.39 11.42
C ARG A 4 -8.57 -11.37 11.33
N PRO A 5 -8.43 -10.15 11.85
CA PRO A 5 -9.47 -9.13 11.79
C PRO A 5 -9.81 -8.79 10.34
N VAL A 6 -11.11 -8.71 10.03
CA VAL A 6 -11.61 -8.29 8.71
C VAL A 6 -11.03 -6.94 8.26
N PRO A 7 -10.91 -5.90 9.11
CA PRO A 7 -10.27 -4.64 8.72
C PRO A 7 -8.85 -4.81 8.18
N VAL A 8 -8.04 -5.68 8.80
CA VAL A 8 -6.66 -5.95 8.37
C VAL A 8 -6.65 -6.68 7.03
N LEU A 9 -7.56 -7.63 6.82
CA LEU A 9 -7.67 -8.34 5.55
C LEU A 9 -8.09 -7.42 4.40
N ILE A 10 -9.03 -6.50 4.65
CA ILE A 10 -9.46 -5.51 3.66
C ILE A 10 -8.28 -4.64 3.25
N VAL A 11 -7.55 -4.07 4.21
CA VAL A 11 -6.38 -3.23 3.91
C VAL A 11 -5.30 -4.01 3.18
N ALA A 12 -4.99 -5.22 3.64
CA ALA A 12 -3.99 -6.06 2.99
C ALA A 12 -4.37 -6.40 1.53
N ALA A 13 -5.64 -6.73 1.29
CA ALA A 13 -6.13 -7.00 -0.05
C ALA A 13 -6.03 -5.76 -0.96
N ILE A 14 -6.39 -4.57 -0.46
CA ILE A 14 -6.25 -3.31 -1.20
C ILE A 14 -4.79 -3.10 -1.63
N PHE A 15 -3.84 -3.26 -0.70
CA PHE A 15 -2.41 -3.07 -0.98
C PHE A 15 -1.86 -4.09 -1.99
N ILE A 16 -2.23 -5.36 -1.86
CA ILE A 16 -1.81 -6.42 -2.79
C ILE A 16 -2.39 -6.17 -4.17
N ILE A 17 -3.69 -5.88 -4.27
CA ILE A 17 -4.36 -5.60 -5.55
C ILE A 17 -3.74 -4.36 -6.19
N ALA A 18 -3.55 -3.27 -5.46
CA ALA A 18 -2.94 -2.05 -5.98
C ALA A 18 -1.51 -2.29 -6.50
N GLY A 19 -0.70 -3.06 -5.76
CA GLY A 19 0.65 -3.43 -6.19
C GLY A 19 0.65 -4.30 -7.45
N CYS A 20 -0.16 -5.36 -7.48
CA CYS A 20 -0.28 -6.25 -8.64
C CYS A 20 -0.77 -5.49 -9.88
N THR A 21 -1.83 -4.71 -9.74
CA THR A 21 -2.39 -3.89 -10.81
C THR A 21 -1.35 -2.90 -11.33
N GLY A 22 -0.61 -2.23 -10.45
CA GLY A 22 0.46 -1.32 -10.85
C GLY A 22 1.59 -2.01 -11.62
N ILE A 23 1.99 -3.22 -11.22
CA ILE A 23 2.98 -4.02 -11.96
C ILE A 23 2.46 -4.37 -13.35
N ILE A 24 1.20 -4.80 -13.47
CA ILE A 24 0.59 -5.16 -14.76
C ILE A 24 0.54 -3.95 -15.69
N TYR A 25 0.14 -2.77 -15.18
CA TYR A 25 0.09 -1.55 -15.98
C TYR A 25 1.47 -1.13 -16.51
N HIS A 26 2.52 -1.25 -15.70
CA HIS A 26 3.87 -0.85 -16.08
C HIS A 26 4.70 -1.97 -16.73
N ALA A 27 4.13 -3.16 -16.94
CA ALA A 27 4.84 -4.27 -17.60
C ALA A 27 5.16 -3.95 -19.08
N GLY A 28 4.28 -3.19 -19.75
CA GLY A 28 4.49 -2.75 -21.13
C GLY A 28 5.59 -1.70 -21.27
N ASP A 29 5.77 -0.86 -20.25
CA ASP A 29 6.73 0.27 -20.25
C ASP A 29 8.19 -0.21 -20.34
N PHE A 30 8.48 -1.48 -19.99
CA PHE A 30 9.80 -2.09 -20.17
C PHE A 30 10.23 -2.23 -21.63
N PHE A 31 9.26 -2.23 -22.56
CA PHE A 31 9.52 -2.35 -23.98
C PHE A 31 9.44 -1.00 -24.70
N ASP A 32 9.12 0.08 -23.98
CA ASP A 32 9.08 1.44 -24.53
C ASP A 32 10.49 2.08 -24.51
N PRO A 33 11.09 2.40 -25.67
CA PRO A 33 12.41 3.03 -25.76
C PRO A 33 12.48 4.43 -25.12
N HIS A 34 11.34 5.09 -24.89
CA HIS A 34 11.27 6.43 -24.34
C HIS A 34 11.26 6.45 -22.80
N TYR A 35 11.07 5.30 -22.15
CA TYR A 35 10.99 5.24 -20.69
C TYR A 35 12.38 5.20 -20.05
N GLN A 36 12.60 6.04 -19.04
CA GLN A 36 13.87 6.03 -18.31
C GLN A 36 13.91 4.84 -17.34
N LEU A 37 14.87 3.95 -17.54
CA LEU A 37 15.03 2.72 -16.74
C LEU A 37 15.08 2.98 -15.21
N PRO A 38 15.75 4.03 -14.69
CA PRO A 38 15.76 4.32 -13.25
C PRO A 38 14.37 4.64 -12.68
N GLU A 39 13.56 5.39 -13.43
CA GLU A 39 12.19 5.75 -13.02
C GLU A 39 11.30 4.50 -12.99
N LEU A 40 11.41 3.65 -14.01
CA LEU A 40 10.67 2.40 -14.09
C LEU A 40 11.03 1.45 -12.94
N ILE A 41 12.32 1.31 -12.62
CA ILE A 41 12.78 0.50 -11.47
C ILE A 41 12.18 1.05 -10.17
N TRP A 42 12.19 2.38 -10.00
CA TRP A 42 11.64 3.00 -8.80
C TRP A 42 10.13 2.78 -8.67
N VAL A 43 9.37 2.94 -9.76
CA VAL A 43 7.94 2.62 -9.81
C VAL A 43 7.70 1.17 -9.43
N MET A 44 8.45 0.23 -10.00
CA MET A 44 8.32 -1.20 -9.71
C MET A 44 8.64 -1.54 -8.25
N LEU A 45 9.67 -0.92 -7.66
CA LEU A 45 9.99 -1.08 -6.24
C LEU A 45 8.84 -0.61 -5.35
N LEU A 46 8.21 0.52 -5.67
CA LEU A 46 7.04 1.01 -4.93
C LEU A 46 5.84 0.06 -5.03
N ARG A 47 5.62 -0.58 -6.19
CA ARG A 47 4.55 -1.58 -6.36
C ARG A 47 4.83 -2.86 -5.59
N ILE A 48 6.08 -3.35 -5.61
CA ILE A 48 6.51 -4.50 -4.81
C ILE A 48 6.36 -4.19 -3.31
N ALA A 49 6.75 -2.98 -2.87
CA ALA A 49 6.60 -2.55 -1.50
C ALA A 49 5.13 -2.59 -1.04
N ALA A 50 4.16 -2.26 -1.92
CA ALA A 50 2.74 -2.38 -1.62
C ALA A 50 2.33 -3.85 -1.35
N ILE A 51 2.77 -4.78 -2.20
CA ILE A 51 2.48 -6.21 -2.05
C ILE A 51 3.10 -6.74 -0.76
N VAL A 52 4.38 -6.44 -0.52
CA VAL A 52 5.11 -6.82 0.71
C VAL A 52 4.39 -6.29 1.94
N CYS A 53 3.94 -5.03 1.90
CA CYS A 53 3.15 -4.43 2.98
C CYS A 53 1.87 -5.24 3.26
N GLY A 54 1.08 -5.56 2.23
CA GLY A 54 -0.13 -6.36 2.40
C GLY A 54 0.13 -7.76 2.96
N VAL A 55 1.18 -8.43 2.51
CA VAL A 55 1.60 -9.73 3.05
C VAL A 55 1.98 -9.62 4.53
N LEU A 56 2.79 -8.62 4.90
CA LEU A 56 3.22 -8.42 6.29
C LEU A 56 2.05 -8.06 7.22
N LEU A 57 1.04 -7.33 6.73
CA LEU A 57 -0.21 -7.08 7.46
C LEU A 57 -0.97 -8.40 7.73
N ILE A 58 -1.07 -9.29 6.74
CA ILE A 58 -1.68 -10.63 6.89
C ILE A 58 -0.88 -11.50 7.86
N LEU A 59 0.44 -11.32 7.93
CA LEU A 59 1.30 -12.03 8.87
C LEU A 59 1.20 -11.50 10.30
N GLY A 60 0.62 -10.32 10.50
CA GLY A 60 0.43 -9.69 11.81
C GLY A 60 1.64 -8.91 12.31
N ILE A 61 2.54 -8.52 11.41
CA ILE A 61 3.76 -7.80 11.76
C ILE A 61 3.42 -6.32 12.05
N ASN A 62 3.60 -5.87 13.29
CA ASN A 62 3.11 -4.55 13.71
C ASN A 62 3.76 -3.37 12.95
N TRP A 63 5.03 -3.46 12.56
CA TRP A 63 5.70 -2.38 11.82
C TRP A 63 5.14 -2.20 10.40
N ALA A 64 4.45 -3.19 9.84
CA ALA A 64 3.81 -3.10 8.52
C ALA A 64 2.73 -2.00 8.46
N ARG A 65 2.19 -1.58 9.60
CA ARG A 65 1.25 -0.46 9.69
C ARG A 65 1.90 0.86 9.31
N TRP A 66 3.14 1.06 9.77
CA TRP A 66 3.93 2.24 9.40
C TRP A 66 4.35 2.19 7.95
N LEU A 67 4.66 1.00 7.41
CA LEU A 67 4.91 0.84 5.99
C LEU A 67 3.70 1.24 5.14
N ALA A 68 2.49 0.81 5.52
CA ALA A 68 1.25 1.17 4.83
C ALA A 68 1.02 2.70 4.82
N ILE A 69 1.21 3.34 5.98
CA ILE A 69 1.07 4.79 6.14
C ILE A 69 2.13 5.52 5.31
N ALA A 70 3.40 5.11 5.40
CA ALA A 70 4.49 5.72 4.65
C ALA A 70 4.28 5.60 3.13
N TRP A 71 3.79 4.46 2.66
CA TRP A 71 3.47 4.24 1.26
C TRP A 71 2.36 5.17 0.75
N LEU A 72 1.30 5.38 1.54
CA LEU A 72 0.23 6.32 1.19
C LEU A 72 0.67 7.79 1.28
N LEU A 73 1.47 8.15 2.28
CA LEU A 73 2.07 9.48 2.37
C LEU A 73 2.95 9.79 1.16
N TYR A 74 3.75 8.82 0.72
CA TYR A 74 4.52 8.94 -0.50
C TYR A 74 3.62 9.20 -1.71
N HIS A 75 2.51 8.46 -1.83
CA HIS A 75 1.54 8.67 -2.90
C HIS A 75 0.87 10.06 -2.85
N ILE A 76 0.63 10.60 -1.66
CA ILE A 76 0.12 11.98 -1.50
C ILE A 76 1.16 12.98 -2.01
N VAL A 77 2.43 12.83 -1.63
CA VAL A 77 3.52 13.73 -2.06
C VAL A 77 3.63 13.74 -3.58
N ILE A 78 3.69 12.58 -4.24
CA ILE A 78 3.74 12.53 -5.71
C ILE A 78 2.46 13.11 -6.33
N SER A 79 1.29 12.88 -5.73
CA SER A 79 0.01 13.41 -6.23
C SER A 79 -0.03 14.94 -6.26
N THR A 80 0.71 15.63 -5.39
CA THR A 80 0.78 17.11 -5.42
C THR A 80 1.39 17.66 -6.71
N PHE A 81 2.15 16.84 -7.44
CA PHE A 81 2.73 17.20 -8.74
C PHE A 81 1.82 16.86 -9.94
N HIS A 82 0.69 16.18 -9.71
CA HIS A 82 -0.20 15.71 -10.77
C HIS A 82 -1.57 16.38 -10.72
N SER A 83 -2.36 16.19 -9.66
CA SER A 83 -3.71 16.74 -9.57
C SER A 83 -4.25 16.83 -8.15
N ALA A 84 -5.11 17.83 -7.89
CA ALA A 84 -5.80 17.97 -6.61
C ALA A 84 -6.72 16.77 -6.31
N SER A 85 -7.34 16.19 -7.35
CA SER A 85 -8.16 14.99 -7.22
C SER A 85 -7.37 13.80 -6.70
N GLU A 86 -6.15 13.57 -7.20
CA GLU A 86 -5.31 12.48 -6.72
C GLU A 86 -4.89 12.68 -5.27
N VAL A 87 -4.54 13.92 -4.88
CA VAL A 87 -4.21 14.24 -3.49
C VAL A 87 -5.38 13.92 -2.56
N ILE A 88 -6.61 14.34 -2.93
CA ILE A 88 -7.82 14.07 -2.16
C ILE A 88 -8.07 12.58 -2.03
N THR A 89 -8.01 11.83 -3.14
CA THR A 89 -8.23 10.38 -3.14
C THR A 89 -7.23 9.68 -2.22
N HIS A 90 -5.93 9.94 -2.36
CA HIS A 90 -4.92 9.29 -1.53
C HIS A 90 -5.02 9.71 -0.06
N THR A 91 -5.43 10.95 0.23
CA THR A 91 -5.68 11.40 1.61
C THR A 91 -6.85 10.67 2.25
N ILE A 92 -7.95 10.47 1.51
CA ILE A 92 -9.11 9.68 1.99
C ILE A 92 -8.68 8.24 2.26
N PHE A 93 -7.91 7.63 1.33
CA PHE A 93 -7.37 6.29 1.53
C PHE A 93 -6.45 6.21 2.75
N LEU A 94 -5.60 7.21 2.98
CA LEU A 94 -4.75 7.29 4.18
C LEU A 94 -5.57 7.27 5.46
N ILE A 95 -6.64 8.07 5.52
CA ILE A 95 -7.54 8.13 6.69
C ILE A 95 -8.21 6.77 6.91
N ILE A 96 -8.83 6.21 5.86
CA ILE A 96 -9.54 4.92 5.94
C ILE A 96 -8.60 3.81 6.40
N VAL A 97 -7.43 3.68 5.75
CA VAL A 97 -6.44 2.65 6.07
C VAL A 97 -5.94 2.82 7.51
N THR A 98 -5.63 4.04 7.93
CA THR A 98 -5.18 4.32 9.29
C THR A 98 -6.26 3.93 10.30
N VAL A 99 -7.51 4.36 10.10
CA VAL A 99 -8.62 3.99 10.99
C VAL A 99 -8.76 2.47 11.07
N LEU A 100 -8.86 1.76 9.94
CA LEU A 100 -9.03 0.31 9.90
C LEU A 100 -7.89 -0.45 10.59
N LEU A 101 -6.65 0.00 10.39
CA LEU A 101 -5.48 -0.63 11.02
C LEU A 101 -5.44 -0.34 12.53
N TYR A 102 -5.97 0.79 13.00
CA TYR A 102 -5.97 1.22 14.41
C TYR A 102 -7.25 0.96 15.19
N LEU A 103 -8.26 0.33 14.59
CA LEU A 103 -9.41 -0.19 15.31
C LEU A 103 -8.99 -1.12 16.47
N PRO A 104 -9.75 -1.19 17.57
CA PRO A 104 -9.42 -2.03 18.73
C PRO A 104 -9.13 -3.49 18.37
N VAL A 105 -9.94 -4.08 17.47
CA VAL A 105 -9.77 -5.46 16.99
C VAL A 105 -8.45 -5.66 16.24
N SER A 106 -8.02 -4.68 15.45
CA SER A 106 -6.76 -4.70 14.72
C SER A 106 -5.56 -4.52 15.67
N ASN A 107 -5.67 -3.63 16.65
CA ASN A 107 -4.64 -3.44 17.68
C ASN A 107 -4.39 -4.72 18.50
N ILE A 108 -5.44 -5.46 18.87
CA ILE A 108 -5.30 -6.74 19.57
C ILE A 108 -4.52 -7.73 18.69
N TYR A 109 -4.86 -7.82 17.41
CA TYR A 109 -4.19 -8.70 16.46
C TYR A 109 -2.69 -8.41 16.33
N PHE A 110 -2.30 -7.15 16.16
CA PHE A 110 -0.88 -6.77 16.04
C PHE A 110 -0.10 -6.84 17.36
N LYS A 111 -0.78 -6.80 18.52
CA LYS A 111 -0.12 -7.00 19.83
C LYS A 111 0.13 -8.48 20.14
N ALA A 112 -0.73 -9.38 19.67
CA ALA A 112 -0.62 -10.81 19.90
C ALA A 112 0.58 -11.44 19.14
N LYS A 113 1.07 -10.77 18.09
CA LYS A 113 2.25 -11.17 17.32
C LYS A 113 3.33 -10.11 17.44
N LYS A 114 4.22 -10.27 18.43
CA LYS A 114 5.48 -9.52 18.48
C LYS A 114 6.56 -10.24 17.68
#